data_AF-A0A7H1DWD7-F1
#
_entry.id   AF-A0A7H1DWD7-F1
#
_cell.length_a   1.000
_cell.length_b   1.000
_cell.length_c   1.000
_cell.angle_alpha   90.00
_cell.angle_beta   90.00
_cell.angle_gamma   90.00
#
_symmetry.space_group_name_H-M   'P 1'
#
loop_
_entity.id
_entity.type
_entity.pdbx_description
1 polymer ?
#
loop_
_entity_poly.entity_id
_entity_poly.type
_entity_poly.pdbx_seq_one_letter_code
_entity_poly.pdbx_strand_id
1 'polypeptide(L)'
;MFDWIPVDIYTDLQYYALFLIALLILFHSFSSDLHDSENIRFFNIFGVVFMVIFTLYIGQRQVNYRFGDTVNYNKAYQMLLGGGEVVIVKDYLFNYMMVFCSKFMSVRGFFQVVDILYIIPVFLFSRKYFGSYWFFAFFMFVSSFSFWSYGVNGLRNGLGTSIFILGLYFYDRKWLMYACFVAAYYMHASIIIPIAAFVVSGLYRNPKVYLYIWLASIPLSLAGGSAWSGFFANLGFESDRTEGYLTGGSEEYNDQFSQTGFRWDFLVYSASAVFAGYYFIFKKKITDPFYIHLFGIYCIANAFWVLVITAAFSNRFAYLSWFLMPAVIAYPMFRYKIWDNQYRIFAVILFLYFMFTFLMNVIL
;
A
#
# COMPACT_ATOMS: atom_id res chain seq x y z
N MET A 1 20.26 13.20 -7.70
CA MET A 1 19.54 14.49 -7.58
C MET A 1 19.44 14.93 -6.13
N PHE A 2 19.10 14.02 -5.22
CA PHE A 2 19.04 14.28 -3.77
C PHE A 2 20.26 13.72 -3.02
N ASP A 3 21.40 13.57 -3.70
CA ASP A 3 22.63 12.99 -3.12
C ASP A 3 23.25 13.88 -2.03
N TRP A 4 22.84 15.15 -1.97
CA TRP A 4 23.22 16.11 -0.94
C TRP A 4 22.51 15.88 0.41
N ILE A 5 21.44 15.08 0.45
CA ILE A 5 20.75 14.69 1.68
C ILE A 5 21.46 13.45 2.23
N PRO A 6 22.02 13.48 3.47
CA PRO A 6 22.63 12.31 4.06
C PRO A 6 21.65 11.13 4.12
N VAL A 7 22.12 9.94 3.75
CA VAL A 7 21.26 8.75 3.66
C VAL A 7 20.61 8.37 4.99
N ASP A 8 21.30 8.68 6.10
CA ASP A 8 20.83 8.37 7.46
C ASP A 8 19.57 9.14 7.85
N ILE A 9 19.35 10.33 7.27
CA ILE A 9 18.17 11.16 7.54
C ILE A 9 17.14 11.15 6.40
N TYR A 10 17.40 10.41 5.32
CA TYR A 10 16.62 10.48 4.08
C TYR A 10 15.17 10.01 4.29
N THR A 11 14.99 8.91 5.02
CA THR A 11 13.67 8.39 5.37
C THR A 11 12.95 9.34 6.35
N ASP A 12 13.63 9.78 7.39
CA ASP A 12 13.06 10.64 8.45
C ASP A 12 12.62 11.99 7.89
N LEU A 13 13.43 12.60 7.03
CA LEU A 13 13.12 13.87 6.39
C LEU A 13 11.78 13.82 5.65
N GLN A 14 11.50 12.71 4.96
CA GLN A 14 10.20 12.52 4.34
C GLN A 14 9.09 12.46 5.38
N TYR A 15 9.24 11.69 6.46
CA TYR A 15 8.20 11.57 7.47
C TYR A 15 7.92 12.90 8.18
N TYR A 16 8.94 13.70 8.45
CA TYR A 16 8.77 15.06 8.96
C TYR A 16 8.08 15.99 7.95
N ALA A 17 8.40 15.89 6.66
CA ALA A 17 7.71 16.66 5.62
C ALA A 17 6.23 16.28 5.51
N LEU A 18 5.91 14.98 5.54
CA LEU A 18 4.54 14.49 5.57
C LEU A 18 3.81 14.94 6.85
N PHE A 19 4.48 14.92 8.00
CA PHE A 19 3.92 15.42 9.26
C PHE A 19 3.57 16.90 9.20
N LEU A 20 4.45 17.73 8.64
CA LEU A 20 4.17 19.14 8.43
C LEU A 20 2.95 19.33 7.52
N ILE A 21 2.86 18.60 6.41
CA ILE A 21 1.70 18.66 5.51
C ILE A 21 0.42 18.22 6.24
N ALA A 22 0.46 17.15 7.02
CA ALA A 22 -0.68 16.67 7.80
C ALA A 22 -1.15 17.70 8.84
N LEU A 23 -0.23 18.38 9.53
CA LEU A 23 -0.53 19.48 10.44
C LEU A 23 -1.16 20.68 9.72
N LEU A 24 -0.63 21.05 8.55
CA LEU A 24 -1.18 22.14 7.75
C LEU A 24 -2.62 21.82 7.30
N ILE A 25 -2.87 20.60 6.84
CA ILE A 25 -4.23 20.13 6.50
C ILE A 25 -5.14 20.21 7.74
N LEU A 26 -4.65 19.77 8.90
CA LEU A 26 -5.40 19.81 10.14
C LEU A 26 -5.75 21.25 10.53
N PHE A 27 -4.77 22.14 10.66
CA PHE A 27 -4.99 23.54 11.07
C PHE A 27 -5.86 24.32 10.07
N HIS A 28 -5.66 24.09 8.76
CA HIS A 28 -6.50 24.67 7.72
C HIS A 28 -7.97 24.25 7.90
N SER A 29 -8.24 22.99 8.27
CA SER A 29 -9.61 22.51 8.53
C SER A 29 -10.32 23.13 9.73
N PHE A 30 -9.58 23.77 10.65
CA PHE A 30 -10.17 24.51 11.76
C PHE A 30 -10.46 25.97 11.41
N SER A 31 -9.75 26.52 10.43
CA SER A 31 -9.76 27.95 10.08
C SER A 31 -10.57 28.26 8.83
N SER A 32 -10.83 27.27 7.97
CA SER A 32 -11.42 27.48 6.64
C SER A 32 -12.38 26.35 6.24
N ASP A 33 -13.31 26.67 5.34
CA ASP A 33 -14.17 25.67 4.70
C ASP A 33 -13.46 25.08 3.46
N LEU A 34 -13.62 23.76 3.28
CA LEU A 34 -13.08 23.02 2.15
C LEU A 34 -13.82 23.31 0.85
N HIS A 35 -15.06 23.78 0.94
CA HIS A 35 -15.89 24.04 -0.23
C HIS A 35 -15.54 25.34 -0.96
N ASP A 36 -14.60 26.12 -0.42
CA ASP A 36 -14.06 27.28 -1.12
C ASP A 36 -13.26 26.83 -2.36
N SER A 37 -13.67 27.36 -3.52
CA SER A 37 -13.04 27.10 -4.81
C SER A 37 -11.56 27.47 -4.85
N GLU A 38 -11.13 28.50 -4.11
CA GLU A 38 -9.72 28.90 -4.04
C GLU A 38 -8.89 27.86 -3.29
N ASN A 39 -9.39 27.37 -2.15
CA ASN A 39 -8.75 26.32 -1.35
C ASN A 39 -8.62 25.02 -2.15
N ILE A 40 -9.70 24.62 -2.83
CA ILE A 40 -9.70 23.43 -3.70
C ILE A 40 -8.64 23.58 -4.80
N ARG A 41 -8.55 24.75 -5.45
CA ARG A 41 -7.56 25.01 -6.49
C ARG A 41 -6.14 24.95 -5.93
N PHE A 42 -5.90 25.53 -4.75
CA PHE A 42 -4.62 25.47 -4.06
C PHE A 42 -4.20 24.02 -3.81
N PHE A 43 -5.04 23.20 -3.16
CA PHE A 43 -4.71 21.80 -2.87
C PHE A 43 -4.50 20.97 -4.13
N ASN A 44 -5.21 21.27 -5.22
CA ASN A 44 -5.00 20.61 -6.51
C ASN A 44 -3.64 20.94 -7.12
N ILE A 45 -3.23 22.21 -7.12
CA ILE A 45 -1.91 22.63 -7.65
C ILE A 45 -0.81 22.07 -6.75
N PHE A 46 -0.92 22.30 -5.43
CA PHE A 46 0.00 21.77 -4.44
C PHE A 46 0.14 20.25 -4.57
N GLY A 47 -0.98 19.53 -4.71
CA GLY A 47 -0.98 18.09 -4.85
C GLY A 47 -0.20 17.60 -6.08
N VAL A 48 -0.30 18.27 -7.22
CA VAL A 48 0.47 17.89 -8.43
C VAL A 48 1.96 18.12 -8.20
N VAL A 49 2.33 19.29 -7.66
CA VAL A 49 3.73 19.61 -7.34
C VAL A 49 4.30 18.61 -6.34
N PHE A 50 3.54 18.33 -5.27
CA PHE A 50 3.88 17.34 -4.26
C PHE A 50 4.05 15.94 -4.87
N MET A 51 3.11 15.47 -5.70
CA MET A 51 3.21 14.16 -6.37
C MET A 51 4.48 14.05 -7.23
N VAL A 52 4.81 15.09 -8.01
CA VAL A 52 6.03 15.10 -8.84
C VAL A 52 7.28 15.07 -7.98
N ILE A 53 7.38 15.95 -6.98
CA ILE A 53 8.55 16.00 -6.08
C ILE A 53 8.70 14.68 -5.32
N PHE A 54 7.60 14.13 -4.80
CA PHE A 54 7.61 12.87 -4.05
C PHE A 54 8.04 11.68 -4.92
N THR A 55 7.56 11.62 -6.17
CA THR A 55 7.97 10.60 -7.14
C THR A 55 9.45 10.71 -7.49
N LEU A 56 9.98 11.93 -7.64
CA LEU A 56 11.40 12.16 -7.84
C LEU A 56 12.21 11.82 -6.58
N TYR A 57 11.69 12.12 -5.40
CA TYR A 57 12.37 11.88 -4.12
C TYR A 57 12.59 10.39 -3.88
N ILE A 58 11.57 9.56 -4.12
CA ILE A 58 11.73 8.10 -4.00
C ILE A 58 12.60 7.58 -5.15
N GLY A 59 12.33 7.98 -6.39
CA GLY A 59 13.00 7.47 -7.60
C GLY A 59 14.48 7.82 -7.74
N GLN A 60 14.88 9.00 -7.29
CA GLN A 60 16.26 9.50 -7.34
C GLN A 60 17.03 9.29 -6.03
N ARG A 61 16.53 8.42 -5.13
CA ARG A 61 17.22 8.06 -3.89
C ARG A 61 18.60 7.46 -4.16
N GLN A 62 19.46 7.51 -3.13
CA GLN A 62 20.78 6.89 -3.16
C GLN A 62 20.66 5.36 -3.16
N VAL A 63 21.65 4.66 -3.72
CA VAL A 63 21.74 3.21 -3.58
C VAL A 63 22.38 2.90 -2.25
N ASN A 64 21.59 2.42 -1.29
CA ASN A 64 22.06 2.14 0.07
C ASN A 64 21.27 1.01 0.73
N TYR A 65 21.91 0.24 1.62
CA TYR A 65 21.33 -0.92 2.29
C TYR A 65 20.13 -0.56 3.18
N ARG A 66 20.05 0.68 3.68
CA ARG A 66 18.89 1.21 4.41
C ARG A 66 17.59 1.14 3.60
N PHE A 67 17.70 1.09 2.28
CA PHE A 67 16.59 0.93 1.34
C PHE A 67 16.37 -0.53 0.92
N GLY A 68 16.77 -1.51 1.74
CA GLY A 68 16.49 -2.94 1.54
C GLY A 68 16.81 -3.43 0.12
N ASP A 69 15.77 -3.86 -0.61
CA ASP A 69 15.88 -4.41 -1.96
C ASP A 69 16.54 -3.48 -2.99
N THR A 70 16.63 -2.17 -2.75
CA THR A 70 17.33 -1.22 -3.64
C THR A 70 18.76 -1.67 -3.94
N VAL A 71 19.50 -2.17 -2.95
CA VAL A 71 20.89 -2.65 -3.17
C VAL A 71 20.91 -3.93 -4.00
N ASN A 72 20.00 -4.85 -3.72
CA ASN A 72 19.92 -6.12 -4.44
C ASN A 72 19.56 -5.91 -5.90
N TYR A 73 18.61 -5.02 -6.19
CA TYR A 73 18.27 -4.65 -7.56
C TYR A 73 19.37 -3.85 -8.23
N ASN A 74 20.09 -2.98 -7.52
CA ASN A 74 21.26 -2.33 -8.10
C ASN A 74 22.31 -3.37 -8.52
N LYS A 75 22.66 -4.34 -7.66
CA LYS A 75 23.62 -5.39 -7.99
C LYS A 75 23.21 -6.16 -9.25
N ALA A 76 21.95 -6.63 -9.33
CA ALA A 76 21.43 -7.32 -10.50
C ALA A 76 21.45 -6.43 -11.75
N TYR A 77 21.10 -5.15 -11.62
CA TYR A 77 21.10 -4.19 -12.72
C TYR A 77 22.51 -3.91 -13.25
N GLN A 78 23.51 -3.79 -12.37
CA GLN A 78 24.91 -3.60 -12.78
C GLN A 78 25.43 -4.83 -13.55
N MET A 79 25.02 -6.04 -13.19
CA MET A 79 25.35 -7.25 -13.96
C MET A 79 24.79 -7.19 -15.37
N LEU A 80 23.52 -6.76 -15.53
CA LEU A 80 22.89 -6.57 -16.84
C LEU A 80 23.61 -5.51 -17.68
N LEU A 81 24.03 -4.39 -17.08
CA LEU A 81 24.80 -3.35 -17.75
C LEU A 81 26.18 -3.86 -18.20
N GLY A 82 26.77 -4.79 -17.45
CA GLY A 82 28.02 -5.47 -17.81
C GLY A 82 27.88 -6.56 -18.90
N GLY A 83 26.69 -6.73 -19.49
CA GLY A 83 26.43 -7.76 -20.50
C GLY A 83 26.11 -9.15 -19.94
N GLY A 84 25.90 -9.26 -18.62
CA GLY A 84 25.45 -10.49 -18.00
C GLY A 84 24.01 -10.84 -18.36
N GLU A 85 23.67 -12.13 -18.33
CA GLU A 85 22.32 -12.63 -18.52
C GLU A 85 21.63 -12.89 -17.18
N VAL A 86 20.31 -12.70 -17.13
CA VAL A 86 19.47 -13.03 -15.97
C VAL A 86 18.52 -14.15 -16.33
N VAL A 87 18.55 -15.24 -15.58
CA VAL A 87 17.60 -16.34 -15.74
C VAL A 87 16.27 -15.93 -15.10
N ILE A 88 15.26 -15.71 -15.94
CA ILE A 88 13.92 -15.28 -15.50
C ILE A 88 13.05 -16.51 -15.27
N VAL A 89 12.81 -16.85 -13.99
CA VAL A 89 11.96 -17.98 -13.58
C VAL A 89 10.63 -17.54 -12.93
N LYS A 90 10.52 -16.27 -12.54
CA LYS A 90 9.34 -15.69 -11.88
C LYS A 90 9.28 -14.18 -12.01
N ASP A 91 8.16 -13.59 -11.59
CA ASP A 91 7.91 -12.14 -11.64
C ASP A 91 8.26 -11.57 -13.04
N TYR A 92 7.73 -12.24 -14.07
CA TYR A 92 8.16 -12.11 -15.46
C TYR A 92 8.13 -10.66 -15.93
N LEU A 93 7.03 -9.94 -15.68
CA LEU A 93 6.85 -8.57 -16.15
C LEU A 93 7.90 -7.64 -15.54
N PHE A 94 8.20 -7.80 -14.25
CA PHE A 94 9.20 -6.99 -13.57
C PHE A 94 10.61 -7.24 -14.10
N ASN A 95 11.00 -8.51 -14.24
CA ASN A 95 12.35 -8.87 -14.68
C ASN A 95 12.57 -8.52 -16.16
N TYR A 96 11.59 -8.72 -17.05
CA TYR A 96 11.68 -8.24 -18.42
C TYR A 96 11.72 -6.71 -18.51
N MET A 97 10.97 -6.00 -17.67
CA MET A 97 11.06 -4.53 -17.58
C MET A 97 12.47 -4.09 -17.16
N MET A 98 13.09 -4.76 -16.19
CA MET A 98 14.46 -4.46 -15.76
C MET A 98 15.48 -4.67 -16.90
N VAL A 99 15.42 -5.81 -17.58
CA VAL A 99 16.28 -6.14 -18.74
C VAL A 99 16.04 -5.18 -19.90
N PHE A 100 14.81 -4.75 -20.13
CA PHE A 100 14.50 -3.76 -21.17
C PHE A 100 15.13 -2.41 -20.82
N CYS A 101 14.93 -1.92 -19.60
CA CYS A 101 15.50 -0.66 -19.14
C CYS A 101 17.03 -0.66 -19.18
N SER A 102 17.69 -1.77 -18.81
CA SER A 102 19.17 -1.82 -18.78
C SER A 102 19.82 -1.59 -20.14
N LYS A 103 19.07 -1.71 -21.25
CA LYS A 103 19.58 -1.45 -22.60
C LYS A 103 19.81 0.03 -22.90
N PHE A 104 19.18 0.96 -22.17
CA PHE A 104 19.21 2.39 -22.54
C PHE A 104 19.15 3.38 -21.37
N MET A 105 19.03 2.93 -20.12
CA MET A 105 19.06 3.82 -18.97
C MET A 105 19.95 3.30 -17.84
N SER A 106 20.34 4.20 -16.94
CA SER A 106 21.06 3.86 -15.72
C SER A 106 20.13 3.23 -14.69
N VAL A 107 20.71 2.62 -13.65
CA VAL A 107 19.96 2.07 -12.51
C VAL A 107 19.07 3.13 -11.83
N ARG A 108 19.51 4.39 -11.76
CA ARG A 108 18.71 5.49 -11.22
C ARG A 108 17.53 5.83 -12.12
N GLY A 109 17.71 5.76 -13.43
CA GLY A 109 16.61 5.85 -14.39
C GLY A 109 15.60 4.73 -14.20
N PHE A 110 16.08 3.50 -13.99
CA PHE A 110 15.21 2.35 -13.72
C PHE A 110 14.39 2.52 -12.44
N PHE A 111 15.02 2.91 -11.32
CA PHE A 111 14.28 3.18 -10.08
C PHE A 111 13.26 4.31 -10.26
N GLN A 112 13.58 5.34 -11.04
CA GLN A 112 12.60 6.37 -11.37
C GLN A 112 11.37 5.83 -12.12
N VAL A 113 11.57 4.93 -13.08
CA VAL A 113 10.45 4.27 -13.79
C VAL A 113 9.63 3.44 -12.82
N VAL A 114 10.29 2.67 -11.94
CA VAL A 114 9.61 1.89 -10.89
C VAL A 114 8.74 2.80 -10.02
N ASP A 115 9.27 3.93 -9.55
CA ASP A 115 8.51 4.82 -8.66
C ASP A 115 7.39 5.60 -9.38
N ILE A 116 7.56 5.90 -10.67
CA ILE A 116 6.47 6.39 -11.53
C ILE A 116 5.34 5.36 -11.60
N LEU A 117 5.66 4.10 -11.87
CA LEU A 117 4.68 3.02 -11.94
C LEU A 117 4.07 2.68 -10.56
N TYR A 118 4.77 3.01 -9.47
CA TYR A 118 4.26 2.85 -8.12
C TYR A 118 3.27 3.96 -7.74
N ILE A 119 3.54 5.22 -8.08
CA ILE A 119 2.78 6.38 -7.57
C ILE A 119 1.65 6.81 -8.52
N ILE A 120 1.86 6.75 -9.84
CA ILE A 120 0.87 7.24 -10.81
C ILE A 120 -0.46 6.50 -10.74
N PRO A 121 -0.52 5.16 -10.60
CA PRO A 121 -1.80 4.47 -10.40
C PRO A 121 -2.61 4.97 -9.22
N VAL A 122 -1.94 5.27 -8.11
CA VAL A 122 -2.55 5.80 -6.89
C VAL A 122 -3.10 7.20 -7.15
N PHE A 123 -2.32 8.06 -7.81
CA PHE A 123 -2.78 9.39 -8.25
C PHE A 123 -4.02 9.30 -9.15
N LEU A 124 -4.01 8.42 -10.16
CA LEU A 124 -5.14 8.26 -11.09
C LEU A 124 -6.40 7.76 -10.38
N PHE A 125 -6.25 6.79 -9.48
CA PHE A 125 -7.33 6.29 -8.64
C PHE A 125 -7.91 7.41 -7.77
N SER A 126 -7.06 8.18 -7.09
CA SER A 126 -7.48 9.34 -6.29
C SER A 126 -8.25 10.36 -7.13
N ARG A 127 -7.75 10.71 -8.33
CA ARG A 127 -8.43 11.65 -9.24
C ARG A 127 -9.81 11.14 -9.66
N LYS A 128 -9.94 9.86 -10.05
CA LYS A 128 -11.21 9.28 -10.48
C LYS A 128 -12.22 9.24 -9.35
N TYR A 129 -11.82 8.77 -8.17
CA TYR A 129 -12.79 8.45 -7.13
C TYR A 129 -13.11 9.62 -6.19
N PHE A 130 -12.24 10.62 -6.10
CA PHE A 130 -12.35 11.72 -5.12
C PHE A 130 -12.48 13.10 -5.76
N GLY A 131 -12.42 13.20 -7.10
CA GLY A 131 -12.67 14.42 -7.85
C GLY A 131 -11.78 15.59 -7.39
N SER A 132 -12.40 16.72 -7.06
CA SER A 132 -11.71 17.93 -6.59
C SER A 132 -10.94 17.75 -5.27
N TYR A 133 -11.22 16.69 -4.51
CA TYR A 133 -10.57 16.40 -3.22
C TYR A 133 -9.50 15.30 -3.32
N TRP A 134 -9.09 14.95 -4.54
CA TRP A 134 -8.14 13.85 -4.79
C TRP A 134 -6.83 13.97 -4.02
N PHE A 135 -6.35 15.20 -3.76
CA PHE A 135 -5.10 15.42 -3.05
C PHE A 135 -5.13 14.77 -1.66
N PHE A 136 -6.24 14.88 -0.94
CA PHE A 136 -6.36 14.33 0.40
C PHE A 136 -6.33 12.80 0.41
N ALA A 137 -7.02 12.17 -0.55
CA ALA A 137 -6.99 10.72 -0.70
C ALA A 137 -5.60 10.25 -1.11
N PHE A 138 -4.97 10.92 -2.09
CA PHE A 138 -3.60 10.64 -2.52
C PHE A 138 -2.61 10.77 -1.36
N PHE A 139 -2.74 11.84 -0.55
CA PHE A 139 -1.94 12.06 0.63
C PHE A 139 -2.11 10.92 1.65
N MET A 140 -3.35 10.47 1.91
CA MET A 140 -3.57 9.31 2.79
C MET A 140 -2.89 8.04 2.27
N PHE A 141 -2.83 7.81 0.96
CA PHE A 141 -2.08 6.68 0.41
C PHE A 141 -0.57 6.80 0.62
N VAL A 142 0.03 7.92 0.22
CA VAL A 142 1.49 8.07 0.27
C VAL A 142 2.04 8.21 1.70
N SER A 143 1.16 8.55 2.65
CA SER A 143 1.47 8.66 4.08
C SER A 143 1.10 7.40 4.88
N SER A 144 0.56 6.37 4.23
CA SER A 144 0.32 5.05 4.84
C SER A 144 1.62 4.42 5.35
N PHE A 145 1.52 3.70 6.46
CA PHE A 145 2.67 3.12 7.19
C PHE A 145 3.66 2.36 6.31
N SER A 146 3.18 1.62 5.32
CA SER A 146 4.02 0.77 4.47
C SER A 146 4.40 1.39 3.12
N PHE A 147 3.86 2.57 2.77
CA PHE A 147 4.01 3.12 1.41
C PHE A 147 5.47 3.41 1.07
N TRP A 148 6.18 4.11 1.95
CA TRP A 148 7.61 4.38 1.77
C TRP A 148 8.42 3.10 1.66
N SER A 149 8.21 2.18 2.61
CA SER A 149 8.92 0.90 2.63
C SER A 149 8.76 0.20 1.30
N TYR A 150 7.56 0.17 0.71
CA TYR A 150 7.31 -0.53 -0.56
C TYR A 150 7.80 0.17 -1.82
N GLY A 151 8.04 1.49 -1.76
CA GLY A 151 8.75 2.21 -2.82
C GLY A 151 10.26 1.90 -2.85
N VAL A 152 10.85 1.57 -1.69
CA VAL A 152 12.30 1.38 -1.58
C VAL A 152 12.73 -0.07 -1.32
N ASN A 153 11.88 -0.88 -0.70
CA ASN A 153 12.09 -2.26 -0.24
C ASN A 153 10.84 -3.12 -0.52
N GLY A 154 10.97 -4.33 -1.07
CA GLY A 154 9.79 -5.06 -1.56
C GLY A 154 9.17 -4.43 -2.81
N LEU A 155 9.97 -3.75 -3.63
CA LEU A 155 9.54 -2.93 -4.77
C LEU A 155 8.55 -3.64 -5.70
N ARG A 156 8.77 -4.93 -5.96
CA ARG A 156 7.88 -5.77 -6.79
C ARG A 156 6.47 -5.86 -6.20
N ASN A 157 6.37 -6.07 -4.89
CA ASN A 157 5.09 -6.13 -4.21
C ASN A 157 4.40 -4.76 -4.22
N GLY A 158 5.17 -3.68 -4.01
CA GLY A 158 4.71 -2.29 -4.17
C GLY A 158 4.09 -2.05 -5.55
N LEU A 159 4.84 -2.33 -6.60
CA LEU A 159 4.37 -2.23 -7.98
C LEU A 159 3.12 -3.08 -8.24
N GLY A 160 3.12 -4.33 -7.79
CA GLY A 160 1.96 -5.21 -7.88
C GLY A 160 0.71 -4.58 -7.30
N THR A 161 0.78 -4.04 -6.08
CA THR A 161 -0.37 -3.38 -5.44
C THR A 161 -0.81 -2.10 -6.15
N SER A 162 0.13 -1.30 -6.66
CA SER A 162 -0.22 -0.09 -7.42
C SER A 162 -0.89 -0.42 -8.74
N ILE A 163 -0.44 -1.45 -9.45
CA ILE A 163 -1.13 -1.93 -10.66
C ILE A 163 -2.49 -2.56 -10.31
N PHE A 164 -2.64 -3.20 -9.16
CA PHE A 164 -3.95 -3.63 -8.66
C PHE A 164 -4.88 -2.43 -8.44
N ILE A 165 -4.40 -1.34 -7.82
CA ILE A 165 -5.14 -0.07 -7.72
C ILE A 165 -5.50 0.47 -9.10
N LEU A 166 -4.62 0.37 -10.10
CA LEU A 166 -4.93 0.75 -11.49
C LEU A 166 -6.06 -0.12 -12.07
N GLY A 167 -6.08 -1.41 -11.73
CA GLY A 167 -7.19 -2.30 -12.06
C GLY A 167 -8.51 -1.79 -11.48
N LEU A 168 -8.52 -1.40 -10.21
CA LEU A 168 -9.68 -0.77 -9.58
C LEU A 168 -10.05 0.58 -10.22
N TYR A 169 -9.08 1.37 -10.69
CA TYR A 169 -9.38 2.56 -11.49
C TYR A 169 -10.18 2.20 -12.76
N PHE A 170 -9.91 1.05 -13.38
CA PHE A 170 -10.65 0.53 -14.52
C PHE A 170 -11.85 -0.35 -14.15
N TYR A 171 -12.41 -0.24 -12.95
CA TYR A 171 -13.50 -1.11 -12.46
C TYR A 171 -14.68 -1.26 -13.44
N ASP A 172 -15.03 -0.21 -14.17
CA ASP A 172 -16.15 -0.21 -15.15
C ASP A 172 -15.75 -0.80 -16.52
N ARG A 173 -14.45 -0.87 -16.82
CA ARG A 173 -13.88 -1.42 -18.06
C ARG A 173 -13.20 -2.75 -17.74
N LYS A 174 -14.01 -3.81 -17.62
CA LYS A 174 -13.60 -5.12 -17.10
C LYS A 174 -12.36 -5.71 -17.77
N TRP A 175 -12.23 -5.59 -19.10
CA TRP A 175 -11.06 -6.12 -19.81
C TRP A 175 -9.75 -5.41 -19.39
N LEU A 176 -9.76 -4.08 -19.21
CA LEU A 176 -8.60 -3.33 -18.70
C LEU A 176 -8.32 -3.66 -17.23
N MET A 177 -9.37 -3.78 -16.42
CA MET A 177 -9.24 -4.17 -15.01
C MET A 177 -8.54 -5.53 -14.87
N TYR A 178 -9.02 -6.56 -15.58
CA TYR A 178 -8.41 -7.89 -15.55
C TYR A 178 -7.01 -7.92 -16.16
N ALA A 179 -6.75 -7.15 -17.23
CA ALA A 179 -5.41 -6.99 -17.78
C ALA A 179 -4.44 -6.39 -16.73
N CYS A 180 -4.89 -5.40 -15.95
CA CYS A 180 -4.11 -4.86 -14.84
C CYS A 180 -3.88 -5.91 -13.74
N PHE A 181 -4.87 -6.72 -13.37
CA PHE A 181 -4.68 -7.78 -12.38
C PHE A 181 -3.68 -8.84 -12.83
N VAL A 182 -3.72 -9.24 -14.10
CA VAL A 182 -2.73 -10.15 -14.68
C VAL A 182 -1.33 -9.50 -14.66
N ALA A 183 -1.22 -8.24 -15.06
CA ALA A 183 0.05 -7.51 -14.99
C ALA A 183 0.57 -7.38 -13.55
N ALA A 184 -0.32 -7.13 -12.58
CA ALA A 184 0.02 -7.03 -11.17
C ALA A 184 0.56 -8.35 -10.61
N TYR A 185 -0.06 -9.48 -10.97
CA TYR A 185 0.45 -10.82 -10.63
C TYR A 185 1.82 -11.10 -11.24
N TYR A 186 2.06 -10.69 -12.48
CA TYR A 186 3.38 -10.85 -13.12
C TYR A 186 4.42 -9.83 -12.66
N MET A 187 4.04 -8.75 -11.99
CA MET A 187 4.98 -7.93 -11.21
C MET A 187 5.37 -8.66 -9.92
N HIS A 188 4.39 -9.22 -9.22
CA HIS A 188 4.63 -10.05 -8.06
C HIS A 188 3.49 -11.02 -7.76
N ALA A 189 3.83 -12.30 -7.56
CA ALA A 189 2.84 -13.37 -7.41
C ALA A 189 1.92 -13.22 -6.18
N SER A 190 2.38 -12.61 -5.09
CA SER A 190 1.58 -12.47 -3.85
C SER A 190 0.34 -11.59 -4.00
N ILE A 191 0.24 -10.82 -5.08
CA ILE A 191 -0.98 -10.09 -5.47
C ILE A 191 -2.15 -11.05 -5.75
N ILE A 192 -1.90 -12.36 -5.88
CA ILE A 192 -2.95 -13.36 -5.93
C ILE A 192 -3.91 -13.27 -4.73
N ILE A 193 -3.43 -12.89 -3.54
CA ILE A 193 -4.27 -12.75 -2.34
C ILE A 193 -5.35 -11.66 -2.52
N PRO A 194 -5.02 -10.39 -2.84
CA PRO A 194 -6.04 -9.38 -3.10
C PRO A 194 -6.86 -9.65 -4.38
N ILE A 195 -6.32 -10.35 -5.39
CA ILE A 195 -7.11 -10.79 -6.56
C ILE A 195 -8.15 -11.84 -6.16
N ALA A 196 -7.77 -12.84 -5.36
CA ALA A 196 -8.70 -13.84 -4.84
C ALA A 196 -9.76 -13.17 -3.94
N ALA A 197 -9.35 -12.23 -3.08
CA ALA A 197 -10.27 -11.45 -2.26
C ALA A 197 -11.27 -10.65 -3.11
N PHE A 198 -10.83 -10.06 -4.23
CA PHE A 198 -11.70 -9.41 -5.23
C PHE A 198 -12.69 -10.40 -5.85
N VAL A 199 -12.25 -11.58 -6.29
CA VAL A 199 -13.17 -12.55 -6.87
C VAL A 199 -14.20 -13.01 -5.84
N VAL A 200 -13.78 -13.40 -4.64
CA VAL A 200 -14.66 -13.92 -3.59
C VAL A 200 -15.67 -12.86 -3.13
N SER A 201 -15.24 -11.63 -2.89
CA SER A 201 -16.18 -10.54 -2.52
C SER A 201 -17.06 -10.09 -3.70
N GLY A 202 -16.58 -10.19 -4.94
CA GLY A 202 -17.40 -9.94 -6.13
C GLY A 202 -18.53 -10.95 -6.30
N LEU A 203 -18.32 -12.20 -5.89
CA LEU A 203 -19.31 -13.28 -5.90
C LEU A 203 -20.25 -13.22 -4.69
N TYR A 204 -19.71 -13.12 -3.48
CA TYR A 204 -20.45 -13.14 -2.23
C TYR A 204 -20.67 -11.72 -1.68
N ARG A 205 -21.49 -10.91 -2.36
CA ARG A 205 -21.73 -9.47 -2.10
C ARG A 205 -22.45 -9.13 -0.78
N ASN A 206 -22.03 -9.72 0.34
CA ASN A 206 -22.63 -9.54 1.65
C ASN A 206 -21.60 -8.98 2.64
N PRO A 207 -21.63 -7.67 2.96
CA PRO A 207 -20.64 -7.07 3.86
C PRO A 207 -20.66 -7.62 5.28
N LYS A 208 -21.77 -8.24 5.73
CA LYS A 208 -21.83 -8.90 7.04
C LYS A 208 -20.91 -10.12 7.08
N VAL A 209 -20.87 -10.88 5.99
CA VAL A 209 -20.03 -12.08 5.88
C VAL A 209 -18.56 -11.70 5.92
N TYR A 210 -18.14 -10.63 5.23
CA TYR A 210 -16.75 -10.17 5.26
C TYR A 210 -16.31 -9.78 6.68
N LEU A 211 -17.18 -9.09 7.42
CA LEU A 211 -16.92 -8.70 8.80
C LEU A 211 -16.82 -9.93 9.71
N TYR A 212 -17.68 -10.92 9.53
CA TYR A 212 -17.60 -12.17 10.30
C TYR A 212 -16.36 -12.98 9.98
N ILE A 213 -15.94 -13.07 8.71
CA ILE A 213 -14.67 -13.70 8.32
C ILE A 213 -13.50 -13.01 9.03
N TRP A 214 -13.46 -11.68 9.01
CA TRP A 214 -12.41 -10.93 9.68
C TRP A 214 -12.43 -11.12 11.20
N LEU A 215 -13.59 -10.99 11.85
CA LEU A 215 -13.72 -11.19 13.29
C LEU A 215 -13.34 -12.62 13.72
N ALA A 216 -13.72 -13.63 12.94
CA ALA A 216 -13.38 -15.03 13.21
C ALA A 216 -11.88 -15.31 13.05
N SER A 217 -11.18 -14.58 12.17
CA SER A 217 -9.74 -14.76 11.96
C SER A 217 -8.90 -14.48 13.22
N ILE A 218 -9.35 -13.57 14.10
CA ILE A 218 -8.63 -13.21 15.33
C ILE A 218 -8.54 -14.39 16.32
N PRO A 219 -9.65 -14.97 16.83
CA PRO A 219 -9.58 -16.11 17.72
C PRO A 219 -9.00 -17.35 17.02
N LEU A 220 -9.23 -17.55 15.72
CA LEU A 220 -8.59 -18.63 14.97
C LEU A 220 -7.08 -18.49 14.94
N SER A 221 -6.56 -17.28 14.71
CA SER A 221 -5.14 -16.99 14.73
C SER A 221 -4.53 -17.24 16.10
N LEU A 222 -5.18 -16.78 17.16
CA LEU A 222 -4.75 -17.02 18.55
C LEU A 222 -4.73 -18.51 18.91
N ALA A 223 -5.72 -19.27 18.44
CA ALA A 223 -5.81 -20.71 18.71
C ALA A 223 -4.81 -21.54 17.89
N GLY A 224 -4.59 -21.18 16.63
CA GLY A 224 -3.72 -21.94 15.72
C GLY A 224 -2.25 -21.52 15.73
N GLY A 225 -1.94 -20.28 16.08
CA GLY A 225 -0.57 -19.75 16.15
C GLY A 225 0.24 -20.05 14.88
N SER A 226 1.39 -20.70 15.05
CA SER A 226 2.28 -21.09 13.93
C SER A 226 1.71 -22.18 13.02
N ALA A 227 0.67 -22.92 13.43
CA ALA A 227 0.05 -23.96 12.62
C ALA A 227 -0.54 -23.39 11.31
N TRP A 228 -1.05 -22.16 11.34
CA TRP A 228 -1.52 -21.47 10.14
C TRP A 228 -0.39 -21.18 9.17
N SER A 229 0.77 -20.76 9.67
CA SER A 229 1.95 -20.50 8.83
C SER A 229 2.42 -21.78 8.14
N GLY A 230 2.47 -22.90 8.87
CA GLY A 230 2.79 -24.22 8.29
C GLY A 230 1.73 -24.72 7.30
N PHE A 231 0.45 -24.52 7.60
CA PHE A 231 -0.65 -24.89 6.70
C PHE A 231 -0.56 -24.15 5.36
N PHE A 232 -0.40 -22.82 5.39
CA PHE A 232 -0.31 -22.02 4.17
C PHE A 232 0.99 -22.23 3.39
N ALA A 233 2.10 -22.54 4.06
CA ALA A 233 3.32 -22.95 3.38
C ALA A 233 3.11 -24.25 2.57
N ASN A 234 2.42 -25.24 3.14
CA ASN A 234 2.17 -26.54 2.49
C ASN A 234 1.13 -26.51 1.37
N LEU A 235 0.27 -25.49 1.32
CA LEU A 235 -0.76 -25.36 0.29
C LEU A 235 -0.20 -25.01 -1.10
N GLY A 236 1.11 -24.73 -1.22
CA GLY A 236 1.78 -24.52 -2.51
C GLY A 236 1.29 -23.30 -3.29
N PHE A 237 0.61 -22.35 -2.64
CA PHE A 237 0.05 -21.17 -3.28
C PHE A 237 1.10 -20.13 -3.73
N GLU A 238 2.37 -20.23 -3.28
CA GLU A 238 3.40 -19.22 -3.57
C GLU A 238 4.82 -19.82 -3.66
N SER A 239 5.75 -19.05 -4.25
CA SER A 239 7.16 -19.41 -4.48
C SER A 239 7.95 -19.74 -3.20
N ASP A 240 9.10 -20.43 -3.31
CA ASP A 240 10.06 -20.75 -2.22
C ASP A 240 10.35 -19.61 -1.22
N ARG A 241 10.17 -18.36 -1.65
CA ARG A 241 10.41 -17.17 -0.82
C ARG A 241 9.27 -16.87 0.17
N THR A 242 8.03 -17.21 -0.16
CA THR A 242 6.88 -17.05 0.74
C THR A 242 6.94 -18.06 1.88
N GLU A 243 7.35 -19.28 1.56
CA GLU A 243 7.67 -20.29 2.57
C GLU A 243 8.72 -19.74 3.54
N GLY A 244 9.82 -19.18 3.03
CA GLY A 244 10.84 -18.52 3.87
C GLY A 244 10.31 -17.35 4.72
N TYR A 245 9.30 -16.61 4.27
CA TYR A 245 8.67 -15.56 5.08
C TYR A 245 7.77 -16.09 6.21
N LEU A 246 7.17 -17.27 6.00
CA LEU A 246 6.30 -17.94 6.98
C LEU A 246 7.10 -18.77 8.00
N THR A 247 8.20 -19.40 7.57
CA THR A 247 9.01 -20.31 8.40
C THR A 247 10.24 -19.66 9.03
N GLY A 248 10.59 -18.43 8.62
CA GLY A 248 11.74 -17.70 9.13
C GLY A 248 13.02 -18.07 8.37
N GLY A 249 13.24 -17.43 7.23
CA GLY A 249 14.48 -17.52 6.46
C GLY A 249 15.72 -17.03 7.23
N SER A 250 16.89 -17.49 6.79
CA SER A 250 18.24 -17.41 7.39
C SER A 250 18.64 -16.10 8.10
N GLU A 251 19.66 -16.20 8.97
CA GLU A 251 20.28 -15.13 9.78
C GLU A 251 20.61 -13.82 9.02
N GLU A 252 20.68 -13.88 7.69
CA GLU A 252 20.96 -12.76 6.79
C GLU A 252 19.87 -11.67 6.75
N TYR A 253 18.67 -11.95 7.30
CA TYR A 253 17.51 -11.03 7.27
C TYR A 253 17.08 -10.50 8.66
N ASN A 254 17.89 -10.66 9.70
CA ASN A 254 17.57 -10.26 11.07
C ASN A 254 17.17 -8.77 11.21
N ASP A 255 17.76 -7.88 10.41
CA ASP A 255 17.45 -6.43 10.43
C ASP A 255 16.08 -6.09 9.80
N GLN A 256 15.47 -7.01 9.05
CA GLN A 256 14.13 -6.85 8.45
C GLN A 256 13.03 -7.54 9.26
N PHE A 257 13.39 -8.13 10.40
CA PHE A 257 12.50 -8.90 11.26
C PHE A 257 11.52 -7.98 11.98
N SER A 258 10.22 -8.26 11.90
CA SER A 258 9.22 -7.38 12.53
C SER A 258 8.99 -7.66 14.01
N GLN A 259 9.64 -8.69 14.59
CA GLN A 259 9.31 -9.40 15.84
C GLN A 259 8.39 -10.61 15.61
N THR A 260 8.60 -11.68 16.38
CA THR A 260 7.71 -12.85 16.48
C THR A 260 6.67 -12.65 17.58
N GLY A 261 5.47 -13.18 17.36
CA GLY A 261 4.34 -13.06 18.29
C GLY A 261 3.15 -12.31 17.71
N PHE A 262 2.07 -12.19 18.49
CA PHE A 262 0.84 -11.57 18.01
C PHE A 262 0.95 -10.04 18.04
N ARG A 263 0.94 -9.42 16.86
CA ARG A 263 1.13 -7.97 16.67
C ARG A 263 -0.16 -7.17 16.89
N TRP A 264 -0.47 -6.92 18.16
CA TRP A 264 -1.66 -6.15 18.57
C TRP A 264 -1.68 -4.73 18.01
N ASP A 265 -0.53 -4.08 17.96
CA ASP A 265 -0.33 -2.76 17.34
C ASP A 265 -0.77 -2.76 15.88
N PHE A 266 -0.34 -3.75 15.11
CA PHE A 266 -0.72 -3.92 13.71
C PHE A 266 -2.18 -4.32 13.53
N LEU A 267 -2.72 -5.14 14.42
CA LEU A 267 -4.14 -5.49 14.39
C LEU A 267 -5.00 -4.25 14.65
N VAL A 268 -4.63 -3.40 15.60
CA VAL A 268 -5.35 -2.14 15.88
C VAL A 268 -5.28 -1.19 14.68
N TYR A 269 -4.10 -1.05 14.07
CA TYR A 269 -3.95 -0.26 12.85
C TYR A 269 -4.84 -0.79 11.72
N SER A 270 -4.80 -2.09 11.41
CA SER A 270 -5.62 -2.67 10.34
C SER A 270 -7.13 -2.64 10.66
N ALA A 271 -7.50 -2.77 11.93
CA ALA A 271 -8.89 -2.68 12.38
C ALA A 271 -9.51 -1.30 12.09
N SER A 272 -8.71 -0.23 11.96
CA SER A 272 -9.22 1.11 11.65
C SER A 272 -10.02 1.16 10.33
N ALA A 273 -9.55 0.48 9.28
CA ALA A 273 -10.28 0.40 8.02
C ALA A 273 -11.48 -0.55 8.08
N VAL A 274 -11.41 -1.63 8.89
CA VAL A 274 -12.58 -2.49 9.15
C VAL A 274 -13.67 -1.70 9.86
N PHE A 275 -13.30 -0.94 10.89
CA PHE A 275 -14.20 -0.06 11.63
C PHE A 275 -14.81 1.02 10.74
N ALA A 276 -14.01 1.66 9.89
CA ALA A 276 -14.51 2.65 8.93
C ALA A 276 -15.57 2.03 8.00
N GLY A 277 -15.28 0.87 7.41
CA GLY A 277 -16.26 0.17 6.56
C GLY A 277 -17.51 -0.27 7.33
N TYR A 278 -17.36 -0.77 8.56
CA TYR A 278 -18.50 -1.08 9.43
C TYR A 278 -19.38 0.16 9.67
N TYR A 279 -18.76 1.28 10.03
CA TYR A 279 -19.44 2.54 10.30
C TYR A 279 -20.20 3.04 9.07
N PHE A 280 -19.54 3.07 7.91
CA PHE A 280 -20.14 3.61 6.69
C PHE A 280 -21.23 2.70 6.12
N ILE A 281 -21.00 1.39 6.07
CA ILE A 281 -21.97 0.44 5.48
C ILE A 281 -23.16 0.24 6.42
N PHE A 282 -22.93 -0.04 7.71
CA PHE A 282 -24.02 -0.44 8.60
C PHE A 282 -24.65 0.71 9.38
N LYS A 283 -23.85 1.68 9.85
CA LYS A 283 -24.41 2.84 10.60
C LYS A 283 -24.91 3.93 9.68
N LYS A 284 -24.13 4.28 8.64
CA LYS A 284 -24.51 5.31 7.65
C LYS A 284 -25.29 4.76 6.46
N LYS A 285 -25.51 3.44 6.40
CA LYS A 285 -26.33 2.76 5.37
C LYS A 285 -25.87 3.04 3.94
N ILE A 286 -24.55 3.17 3.73
CA ILE A 286 -23.99 3.33 2.38
C ILE A 286 -24.04 1.98 1.65
N THR A 287 -24.74 1.95 0.52
CA THR A 287 -24.99 0.75 -0.28
C THR A 287 -24.30 0.75 -1.64
N ASP A 288 -23.29 1.61 -1.82
CA ASP A 288 -22.50 1.69 -3.06
C ASP A 288 -21.87 0.32 -3.39
N PRO A 289 -22.18 -0.27 -4.57
CA PRO A 289 -21.67 -1.60 -4.92
C PRO A 289 -20.15 -1.67 -5.05
N PHE A 290 -19.51 -0.61 -5.54
CA PHE A 290 -18.05 -0.56 -5.62
C PHE A 290 -17.45 -0.46 -4.21
N TYR A 291 -18.03 0.36 -3.33
CA TYR A 291 -17.54 0.49 -1.96
C TYR A 291 -17.69 -0.80 -1.15
N ILE A 292 -18.84 -1.48 -1.24
CA ILE A 292 -19.05 -2.78 -0.59
C ILE A 292 -18.05 -3.81 -1.10
N HIS A 293 -17.77 -3.80 -2.40
CA HIS A 293 -16.78 -4.69 -3.00
C HIS A 293 -15.37 -4.35 -2.49
N LEU A 294 -14.98 -3.07 -2.50
CA LEU A 294 -13.70 -2.59 -1.97
C LEU A 294 -13.49 -3.01 -0.51
N PHE A 295 -14.53 -2.86 0.33
CA PHE A 295 -14.52 -3.32 1.72
C PHE A 295 -14.35 -4.84 1.84
N GLY A 296 -14.98 -5.60 0.93
CA GLY A 296 -14.83 -7.06 0.88
C GLY A 296 -13.43 -7.52 0.55
N ILE A 297 -12.80 -6.91 -0.46
CA ILE A 297 -11.38 -7.16 -0.82
C ILE A 297 -10.51 -6.96 0.42
N TYR A 298 -10.67 -5.82 1.08
CA TYR A 298 -9.89 -5.47 2.25
C TYR A 298 -10.07 -6.46 3.40
N CYS A 299 -11.32 -6.75 3.80
CA CYS A 299 -11.60 -7.63 4.94
C CYS A 299 -11.13 -9.06 4.70
N ILE A 300 -11.31 -9.61 3.50
CA ILE A 300 -10.87 -10.98 3.18
C ILE A 300 -9.35 -11.06 3.13
N ALA A 301 -8.68 -10.13 2.45
CA ALA A 301 -7.22 -10.11 2.39
C ALA A 301 -6.61 -9.85 3.79
N ASN A 302 -7.22 -8.98 4.60
CA ASN A 302 -6.74 -8.71 5.95
C ASN A 302 -6.98 -9.91 6.89
N ALA A 303 -8.11 -10.62 6.75
CA ALA A 303 -8.37 -11.84 7.52
C ALA A 303 -7.32 -12.92 7.25
N PHE A 304 -6.89 -13.09 5.99
CA PHE A 304 -5.76 -13.97 5.66
C PHE A 304 -4.50 -13.57 6.43
N TRP A 305 -4.13 -12.28 6.41
CA TRP A 305 -2.97 -11.80 7.18
C TRP A 305 -3.12 -12.04 8.69
N VAL A 306 -4.31 -11.79 9.28
CA VAL A 306 -4.53 -12.01 10.71
C VAL A 306 -4.23 -13.47 11.09
N LEU A 307 -4.57 -14.45 10.25
CA LEU A 307 -4.24 -15.87 10.50
C LEU A 307 -2.73 -16.14 10.54
N VAL A 308 -1.91 -15.37 9.80
CA VAL A 308 -0.45 -15.52 9.75
C VAL A 308 0.30 -14.40 10.48
N ILE A 309 -0.37 -13.66 11.36
CA ILE A 309 0.17 -12.47 12.03
C ILE A 309 1.43 -12.75 12.87
N THR A 310 1.57 -13.99 13.35
CA THR A 310 2.69 -14.45 14.18
C THR A 310 3.96 -14.77 13.38
N ALA A 311 3.88 -14.80 12.04
CA ALA A 311 5.02 -15.07 11.17
C ALA A 311 6.08 -13.95 11.25
N ALA A 312 7.35 -14.33 11.12
CA ALA A 312 8.51 -13.44 11.22
C ALA A 312 8.45 -12.21 10.30
N PHE A 313 7.96 -12.42 9.06
CA PHE A 313 7.79 -11.38 8.06
C PHE A 313 6.32 -11.06 7.79
N SER A 314 5.46 -11.14 8.82
CA SER A 314 4.01 -10.92 8.69
C SER A 314 3.65 -9.57 8.04
N ASN A 315 4.50 -8.55 8.20
CA ASN A 315 4.40 -7.26 7.49
C ASN A 315 4.28 -7.38 5.97
N ARG A 316 4.98 -8.35 5.37
CA ARG A 316 4.96 -8.57 3.91
C ARG A 316 3.57 -9.02 3.43
N PHE A 317 2.85 -9.73 4.30
CA PHE A 317 1.47 -10.17 4.06
C PHE A 317 0.45 -9.11 4.49
N ALA A 318 0.70 -8.40 5.60
CA ALA A 318 -0.18 -7.33 6.10
C ALA A 318 -0.48 -6.31 5.00
N TYR A 319 0.57 -5.94 4.28
CA TYR A 319 0.51 -4.98 3.20
C TYR A 319 -0.47 -5.36 2.10
N LEU A 320 -0.65 -6.64 1.78
CA LEU A 320 -1.56 -7.14 0.74
C LEU A 320 -3.04 -6.83 1.02
N SER A 321 -3.32 -6.25 2.19
CA SER A 321 -4.57 -5.59 2.51
C SER A 321 -4.39 -4.10 2.83
N TRP A 322 -3.31 -3.71 3.52
CA TRP A 322 -3.13 -2.34 4.01
C TRP A 322 -3.03 -1.28 2.92
N PHE A 323 -2.55 -1.65 1.72
CA PHE A 323 -2.51 -0.73 0.58
C PHE A 323 -3.89 -0.19 0.19
N LEU A 324 -4.98 -0.88 0.55
CA LEU A 324 -6.37 -0.45 0.31
C LEU A 324 -6.99 0.35 1.47
N MET A 325 -6.36 0.42 2.64
CA MET A 325 -6.92 1.15 3.80
C MET A 325 -7.30 2.60 3.47
N PRO A 326 -6.45 3.40 2.78
CA PRO A 326 -6.80 4.76 2.41
C PRO A 326 -8.07 4.82 1.55
N ALA A 327 -8.21 3.87 0.61
CA ALA A 327 -9.41 3.78 -0.23
C ALA A 327 -10.65 3.45 0.60
N VAL A 328 -10.58 2.47 1.51
CA VAL A 328 -11.70 2.03 2.35
C VAL A 328 -12.15 3.12 3.32
N ILE A 329 -11.20 3.85 3.91
CA ILE A 329 -11.47 4.91 4.88
C ILE A 329 -11.99 6.17 4.15
N ALA A 330 -11.28 6.63 3.13
CA ALA A 330 -11.57 7.93 2.53
C ALA A 330 -12.76 7.91 1.56
N TYR A 331 -13.02 6.79 0.86
CA TYR A 331 -14.00 6.77 -0.24
C TYR A 331 -15.38 7.33 0.15
N PRO A 332 -16.00 6.90 1.27
CA PRO A 332 -17.29 7.44 1.70
C PRO A 332 -17.23 8.93 2.05
N MET A 333 -16.13 9.37 2.66
CA MET A 333 -15.97 10.73 3.21
C MET A 333 -15.93 11.81 2.14
N PHE A 334 -15.66 11.47 0.88
CA PHE A 334 -15.65 12.42 -0.24
C PHE A 334 -16.74 12.18 -1.28
N ARG A 335 -17.48 11.06 -1.16
CA ARG A 335 -18.62 10.72 -2.03
C ARG A 335 -19.96 11.05 -1.40
N TYR A 336 -20.03 11.11 -0.08
CA TYR A 336 -21.26 11.34 0.67
C TYR A 336 -21.07 12.48 1.67
N LYS A 337 -22.14 13.24 1.91
CA LYS A 337 -22.21 14.16 3.06
C LYS A 337 -22.64 13.37 4.29
N ILE A 338 -21.69 13.13 5.19
CA ILE A 338 -21.84 12.24 6.36
C ILE A 338 -21.96 13.02 7.67
N TRP A 339 -21.28 14.16 7.73
CA TRP A 339 -21.20 15.04 8.90
C TRP A 339 -21.30 16.51 8.49
N ASP A 340 -21.78 17.35 9.40
CA ASP A 340 -21.88 18.79 9.16
C ASP A 340 -20.47 19.41 8.98
N ASN A 341 -19.56 19.14 9.93
CA ASN A 341 -18.16 19.57 9.88
C ASN A 341 -17.25 18.55 9.18
N GLN A 342 -17.66 18.10 7.99
CA GLN A 342 -17.02 16.99 7.26
C GLN A 342 -15.51 17.17 7.07
N TYR A 343 -15.07 18.37 6.67
CA TYR A 343 -13.64 18.61 6.43
C TYR A 343 -12.81 18.49 7.70
N ARG A 344 -13.28 19.08 8.80
CA ARG A 344 -12.61 19.00 10.10
C ARG A 344 -12.52 17.56 10.60
N ILE A 345 -13.61 16.82 10.52
CA ILE A 345 -13.63 15.39 10.93
C ILE A 345 -12.70 14.58 10.05
N PHE A 346 -12.74 14.78 8.74
CA PHE A 346 -11.83 14.14 7.81
C PHE A 346 -10.36 14.43 8.13
N ALA A 347 -10.00 15.70 8.34
CA ALA A 347 -8.64 16.11 8.63
C ALA A 347 -8.12 15.50 9.94
N VAL A 348 -8.96 15.40 10.96
CA VAL A 348 -8.65 14.67 12.21
C VAL A 348 -8.41 13.18 11.92
N ILE A 349 -9.25 12.54 11.13
CA ILE A 349 -9.07 11.10 10.79
C ILE A 349 -7.79 10.89 9.98
N LEU A 350 -7.52 11.71 8.97
CA LEU A 350 -6.28 11.68 8.19
C LEU A 350 -5.06 11.86 9.09
N PHE A 351 -5.10 12.83 10.00
CA PHE A 351 -4.01 13.10 10.93
C PHE A 351 -3.77 11.91 11.87
N LEU A 352 -4.82 11.37 12.50
CA LEU A 352 -4.71 10.19 13.37
C LEU A 352 -4.22 8.95 12.62
N TYR A 353 -4.70 8.76 11.39
CA TYR A 353 -4.24 7.68 10.50
C TYR A 353 -2.74 7.79 10.21
N PHE A 354 -2.28 8.98 9.82
CA PHE A 354 -0.86 9.24 9.58
C PHE A 354 -0.02 9.15 10.86
N MET A 355 -0.58 9.52 12.01
CA MET A 355 0.17 9.49 13.27
C MET A 355 0.62 8.09 13.66
N PHE A 356 -0.11 7.04 13.27
CA PHE A 356 0.39 5.68 13.39
C PHE A 356 1.70 5.49 12.61
N THR A 357 1.75 5.92 11.35
CA THR A 357 2.96 5.87 10.52
C THR A 357 4.13 6.60 11.17
N PHE A 358 3.89 7.82 11.64
CA PHE A 358 4.92 8.66 12.22
C PHE A 358 5.45 8.10 13.54
N LEU A 359 4.55 7.65 14.43
CA LEU A 359 4.93 7.04 15.70
C LEU A 359 5.83 5.82 15.48
N MET A 360 5.43 4.92 14.56
CA MET A 360 6.13 3.66 14.31
C MET A 360 7.46 3.79 13.55
N ASN A 361 7.70 4.89 12.83
CA ASN A 361 8.92 5.06 12.03
C ASN A 361 9.89 6.12 12.57
N VAL A 362 9.42 7.05 13.39
CA VAL A 362 10.21 8.21 13.84
C VAL A 362 10.36 8.26 15.36
N ILE A 363 9.36 7.81 16.12
CA ILE A 363 9.36 7.93 17.59
C ILE A 363 9.75 6.62 18.27
N LEU A 364 9.20 5.49 17.80
CA LEU A 364 9.50 4.13 18.24
C LEU A 364 10.58 3.51 17.35
#